data_AF-A0AAV4I877-F1
#
_entry.id   AF-A0AAV4I877-F1
#
_cell.length_a   1.000
_cell.length_b   1.000
_cell.length_c   1.000
_cell.angle_alpha   90.00
_cell.angle_beta   90.00
_cell.angle_gamma   90.00
#
_symmetry.space_group_name_H-M   'P 1'
#
loop_
_entity.id
_entity.type
_entity.pdbx_description
1 polymer ?
#
loop_
_entity_poly.entity_id
_entity_poly.type
_entity_poly.pdbx_seq_one_letter_code
_entity_poly.pdbx_strand_id
1 'polypeptide(L)'
;MAASMKGTMAPIFLLLTSFITINEVNGAKLNAPKVLLPFYSQVITNFTLQVEYSPEETQIANCYQWRSTRPEVAQVQLINSTDGNCAQTAVVSAMSKTSHQMTTVVLAENKVTGEILRTNVIVGEIVRLEIETTTRLLYLEDSPEELIVRGFDSEGNIFSNLEGLSFEWNLISDNETGHDVVDAHNILRIKRFSDSHYTTPAHIAPLEEKGLQGDRLLVEGVRTGSAKVSTRLRDPVYKNVKPYDVRIMVIANLMLSPPDAYVLPMARVKYTVEILKHNSLKEIKMPSKQYYLEVKDRKICRLDMQTSMATAQELGTTEVVLKDRSILKNLNK
;
A
#
# COMPACT_ATOMS: atom_id res chain seq x y z
N MET A 1 -18.72 8.10 93.58
CA MET A 1 -17.88 8.92 92.69
C MET A 1 -16.71 8.05 92.25
N ALA A 2 -16.67 7.66 90.97
CA ALA A 2 -15.52 7.21 90.16
C ALA A 2 -16.03 6.28 89.04
N ALA A 3 -15.74 6.65 87.80
CA ALA A 3 -16.22 6.05 86.56
C ALA A 3 -15.59 4.66 86.29
N SER A 4 -16.35 3.78 85.62
CA SER A 4 -15.85 2.52 85.06
C SER A 4 -16.08 2.51 83.54
N MET A 5 -15.00 2.27 82.80
CA MET A 5 -14.88 2.38 81.34
C MET A 5 -15.57 1.21 80.61
N LYS A 6 -16.31 1.54 79.54
CA LYS A 6 -16.89 0.58 78.59
C LYS A 6 -15.82 0.13 77.59
N GLY A 7 -15.63 -1.19 77.46
CA GLY A 7 -14.88 -1.81 76.37
C GLY A 7 -15.83 -2.40 75.33
N THR A 8 -15.77 -1.89 74.10
CA THR A 8 -16.49 -2.38 72.91
C THR A 8 -15.63 -3.41 72.16
N MET A 9 -16.16 -4.62 71.97
CA MET A 9 -15.59 -5.62 71.04
C MET A 9 -16.28 -5.50 69.68
N ALA A 10 -15.52 -5.28 68.61
CA ALA A 10 -15.97 -5.36 67.22
C ALA A 10 -15.38 -6.62 66.56
N PRO A 11 -16.14 -7.39 65.76
CA PRO A 11 -15.62 -8.56 65.07
C PRO A 11 -14.94 -8.16 63.75
N ILE A 12 -13.73 -8.68 63.51
CA ILE A 12 -12.97 -8.51 62.27
C ILE A 12 -13.46 -9.58 61.28
N PHE A 13 -14.12 -9.14 60.20
CA PHE A 13 -14.52 -10.01 59.10
C PHE A 13 -13.40 -10.04 58.05
N LEU A 14 -12.70 -11.17 57.93
CA LEU A 14 -11.62 -11.37 56.96
C LEU A 14 -12.24 -11.80 55.62
N LEU A 15 -12.33 -10.88 54.66
CA LEU A 15 -12.73 -11.15 53.28
C LEU A 15 -11.54 -11.74 52.52
N LEU A 16 -11.59 -13.05 52.24
CA LEU A 16 -10.67 -13.72 51.33
C LEU A 16 -11.12 -13.46 49.88
N THR A 17 -10.54 -12.46 49.21
CA THR A 17 -10.76 -12.24 47.77
C THR A 17 -9.79 -13.13 46.99
N SER A 18 -10.31 -14.19 46.38
CA SER A 18 -9.55 -14.99 45.40
C SER A 18 -9.34 -14.16 44.14
N PHE A 19 -8.12 -13.65 43.92
CA PHE A 19 -7.71 -13.14 42.62
C PHE A 19 -7.57 -14.32 41.66
N ILE A 20 -8.56 -14.50 40.78
CA ILE A 20 -8.42 -15.36 39.61
C ILE A 20 -7.55 -14.58 38.62
N THR A 21 -6.25 -14.89 38.58
CA THR A 21 -5.38 -14.45 37.49
C THR A 21 -5.76 -15.22 36.24
N ILE A 22 -6.47 -14.55 35.33
CA ILE A 22 -6.71 -15.06 33.98
C ILE A 22 -5.36 -14.96 33.26
N ASN A 23 -4.57 -16.03 33.28
CA ASN A 23 -3.42 -16.12 32.38
C ASN A 23 -3.99 -16.28 30.97
N GLU A 24 -3.83 -15.25 30.13
CA GLU A 24 -4.01 -15.39 28.69
C GLU A 24 -2.95 -16.37 28.18
N VAL A 25 -3.33 -17.64 28.04
CA VAL A 25 -2.50 -18.63 27.35
C VAL A 25 -2.54 -18.27 25.87
N ASN A 26 -1.55 -17.48 25.42
CA ASN A 26 -1.33 -17.24 24.00
C ASN A 26 -0.66 -18.48 23.39
N GLY A 27 -1.49 -19.42 22.94
CA GLY A 27 -1.05 -20.60 22.20
C GLY A 27 -0.61 -20.28 20.77
N ALA A 28 -0.07 -21.29 20.10
CA ALA A 28 0.41 -21.21 18.73
C ALA A 28 -0.71 -20.77 17.75
N LYS A 29 -0.35 -19.94 16.78
CA LYS A 29 -1.28 -19.39 15.77
C LYS A 29 -0.72 -19.55 14.37
N LEU A 30 -1.60 -19.64 13.38
CA LEU A 30 -1.20 -19.55 11.98
C LEU A 30 -1.29 -18.09 11.53
N ASN A 31 -0.34 -17.67 10.70
CA ASN A 31 -0.30 -16.34 10.08
C ASN A 31 -1.53 -16.00 9.23
N ALA A 32 -2.34 -16.99 8.82
CA ALA A 32 -3.57 -16.77 8.07
C ALA A 32 -4.67 -17.78 8.42
N PRO A 33 -5.90 -17.33 8.76
CA PRO A 33 -7.04 -18.22 9.03
C PRO A 33 -7.72 -18.72 7.74
N LYS A 34 -7.58 -17.96 6.65
CA LYS A 34 -8.10 -18.29 5.31
C LYS A 34 -7.11 -17.78 4.26
N VAL A 35 -6.96 -18.53 3.19
CA VAL A 35 -6.10 -18.21 2.04
C VAL A 35 -6.91 -18.37 0.76
N LEU A 36 -6.89 -17.38 -0.11
CA LEU A 36 -7.52 -17.41 -1.44
C LEU A 36 -6.44 -17.31 -2.51
N LEU A 37 -6.30 -18.35 -3.34
CA LEU A 37 -5.30 -18.42 -4.40
C LEU A 37 -5.97 -18.61 -5.78
N PRO A 38 -5.39 -18.06 -6.85
CA PRO A 38 -5.92 -18.29 -8.19
C PRO A 38 -5.69 -19.73 -8.63
N PHE A 39 -6.61 -20.28 -9.41
CA PHE A 39 -6.45 -21.63 -9.95
C PHE A 39 -5.25 -21.72 -10.91
N TYR A 40 -4.67 -22.92 -10.97
CA TYR A 40 -3.49 -23.21 -11.76
C TYR A 40 -3.81 -23.29 -13.25
N SER A 41 -3.18 -22.41 -14.04
CA SER A 41 -3.17 -22.45 -15.50
C SER A 41 -1.76 -22.81 -16.01
N GLN A 42 -0.87 -21.82 -16.05
CA GLN A 42 0.55 -22.00 -16.46
C GLN A 42 1.52 -21.85 -15.29
N VAL A 43 1.13 -21.09 -14.28
CA VAL A 43 1.94 -20.76 -13.11
C VAL A 43 1.20 -21.22 -11.86
N ILE A 44 1.89 -21.96 -11.00
CA ILE A 44 1.39 -22.34 -9.68
C ILE A 44 1.63 -21.16 -8.74
N THR A 45 0.57 -20.67 -8.12
CA THR A 45 0.67 -19.65 -7.07
C THR A 45 0.83 -20.31 -5.71
N ASN A 46 1.66 -19.66 -4.88
CA ASN A 46 2.08 -20.17 -3.60
C ASN A 46 1.69 -19.22 -2.47
N PHE A 47 1.46 -19.78 -1.28
CA PHE A 47 1.31 -19.03 -0.04
C PHE A 47 2.09 -19.71 1.07
N THR A 48 2.86 -18.96 1.84
CA THR A 48 3.62 -19.50 2.96
C THR A 48 2.79 -19.45 4.23
N LEU A 49 2.48 -20.62 4.77
CA LEU A 49 1.93 -20.76 6.11
C LEU A 49 3.08 -20.89 7.11
N GLN A 50 2.94 -20.17 8.21
CA GLN A 50 3.88 -20.18 9.32
C GLN A 50 3.13 -20.29 10.63
N VAL A 51 3.66 -21.15 11.51
CA VAL A 51 3.25 -21.16 12.91
C VAL A 51 3.99 -20.05 13.65
N GLU A 52 3.22 -19.18 14.28
CA GLU A 52 3.65 -18.10 15.14
C GLU A 52 3.47 -18.51 16.60
N TYR A 53 4.49 -18.30 17.42
CA TYR A 53 4.51 -18.67 18.84
C TYR A 53 4.49 -17.41 19.71
N SER A 54 3.98 -17.56 20.93
CA SER A 54 4.33 -16.61 21.98
C SER A 54 5.81 -16.76 22.36
N PRO A 55 6.48 -15.70 22.86
CA PRO A 55 7.89 -15.76 23.25
C PRO A 55 8.20 -16.91 24.23
N GLU A 56 7.24 -17.25 25.09
CA GLU A 56 7.33 -18.28 26.12
C GLU A 56 7.38 -19.71 25.54
N GLU A 57 6.72 -19.95 24.40
CA GLU A 57 6.68 -21.27 23.73
C GLU A 57 7.90 -21.56 22.84
N THR A 58 8.76 -20.57 22.61
CA THR A 58 10.00 -20.72 21.82
C THR A 58 11.01 -21.70 22.48
N GLN A 59 10.83 -21.99 23.77
CA GLN A 59 11.69 -22.89 24.54
C GLN A 59 11.31 -24.38 24.41
N ILE A 60 10.17 -24.68 23.78
CA ILE A 60 9.72 -26.06 23.53
C ILE A 60 10.09 -26.45 22.10
N ALA A 61 10.48 -27.72 21.90
CA ALA A 61 10.71 -28.27 20.57
C ALA A 61 9.40 -28.27 19.77
N ASN A 62 9.23 -27.30 18.88
CA ASN A 62 8.01 -27.11 18.10
C ASN A 62 8.18 -27.70 16.69
N CYS A 63 7.46 -28.79 16.42
CA CYS A 63 7.58 -29.60 15.22
C CYS A 63 6.18 -29.90 14.67
N TYR A 64 5.81 -29.19 13.60
CA TYR A 64 4.48 -29.31 13.01
C TYR A 64 4.49 -30.18 11.76
N GLN A 65 3.64 -31.20 11.76
CA GLN A 65 3.36 -32.01 10.58
C GLN A 65 2.23 -31.37 9.79
N TRP A 66 2.45 -31.18 8.49
CA TRP A 66 1.50 -30.49 7.62
C TRP A 66 0.77 -31.46 6.70
N ARG A 67 -0.53 -31.28 6.53
CA ARG A 67 -1.32 -32.04 5.55
C ARG A 67 -2.47 -31.23 4.97
N SER A 68 -2.80 -31.48 3.71
CA SER A 68 -4.02 -31.00 3.06
C SER A 68 -5.08 -32.10 3.09
N THR A 69 -6.32 -31.76 3.39
CA THR A 69 -7.45 -32.71 3.29
C THR A 69 -7.78 -33.12 1.86
N ARG A 70 -7.43 -32.26 0.89
CA ARG A 70 -7.66 -32.43 -0.54
C ARG A 70 -6.44 -31.91 -1.33
N PRO A 71 -5.37 -32.73 -1.46
CA PRO A 71 -4.14 -32.33 -2.15
C PRO A 71 -4.33 -31.95 -3.62
N GLU A 72 -5.40 -32.42 -4.25
CA GLU A 72 -5.77 -32.06 -5.63
C GLU A 72 -6.27 -30.61 -5.75
N VAL A 73 -6.72 -30.00 -4.66
CA VAL A 73 -7.11 -28.59 -4.60
C VAL A 73 -5.90 -27.71 -4.28
N ALA A 74 -5.21 -28.03 -3.18
CA ALA A 74 -3.96 -27.38 -2.81
C ALA A 74 -3.02 -28.38 -2.13
N GLN A 75 -1.77 -28.40 -2.59
CA GLN A 75 -0.71 -29.24 -2.05
C GLN A 75 0.07 -28.45 -0.99
N VAL A 76 0.65 -29.16 -0.02
CA VAL A 76 1.49 -28.55 1.03
C VAL A 76 2.86 -29.19 1.00
N GLN A 77 3.92 -28.37 1.05
CA GLN A 77 5.31 -28.81 1.09
C GLN A 77 6.05 -28.11 2.23
N LEU A 78 6.87 -28.86 2.97
CA LEU A 78 7.63 -28.32 4.10
C LEU A 78 8.75 -27.40 3.62
N ILE A 79 9.00 -26.31 4.35
CA ILE A 79 10.15 -25.43 4.14
C ILE A 79 11.12 -25.62 5.31
N ASN A 80 12.42 -25.74 5.02
CA ASN A 80 13.49 -25.85 6.03
C ASN A 80 13.30 -26.99 7.04
N SER A 81 12.72 -28.11 6.61
CA SER A 81 12.63 -29.33 7.44
C SER A 81 13.99 -30.02 7.48
N THR A 82 14.52 -30.27 8.68
CA THR A 82 15.80 -30.98 8.88
C THR A 82 15.65 -32.49 8.79
N ASP A 83 14.50 -33.02 9.19
CA ASP A 83 14.20 -34.45 9.23
C ASP A 83 13.22 -34.90 8.13
N GLY A 84 12.71 -33.96 7.33
CA GLY A 84 11.72 -34.18 6.28
C GLY A 84 10.30 -34.47 6.80
N ASN A 85 10.08 -34.49 8.11
CA ASN A 85 8.84 -34.98 8.72
C ASN A 85 8.03 -33.90 9.42
N CYS A 86 8.64 -32.77 9.78
CA CYS A 86 7.94 -31.60 10.28
C CYS A 86 8.70 -30.30 10.00
N ALA A 87 8.00 -29.18 10.03
CA ALA A 87 8.58 -27.85 9.90
C ALA A 87 7.67 -26.80 10.56
N GLN A 88 8.24 -25.67 10.97
CA GLN A 88 7.45 -24.52 11.41
C GLN A 88 6.70 -23.84 10.24
N THR A 89 7.24 -23.97 9.03
CA THR A 89 6.80 -23.27 7.83
C THR A 89 6.51 -24.26 6.71
N ALA A 90 5.44 -24.01 5.97
CA ALA A 90 5.09 -24.81 4.79
C ALA A 90 4.58 -23.92 3.64
N VAL A 91 4.92 -24.28 2.41
CA VAL A 91 4.33 -23.68 1.21
C VAL A 91 3.05 -24.43 0.88
N VAL A 92 1.97 -23.66 0.67
CA VAL A 92 0.74 -24.12 0.05
C VAL A 92 0.75 -23.73 -1.42
N SER A 93 0.57 -24.70 -2.30
CA SER A 93 0.52 -24.52 -3.76
C SER A 93 -0.88 -24.78 -4.29
N ALA A 94 -1.43 -23.85 -5.08
CA ALA A 94 -2.73 -24.04 -5.72
C ALA A 94 -2.63 -25.05 -6.87
N MET A 95 -3.36 -26.18 -6.78
CA MET A 95 -3.27 -27.29 -7.73
C MET A 95 -4.51 -27.44 -8.61
N SER A 96 -5.66 -26.92 -8.16
CA SER A 96 -6.90 -26.95 -8.93
C SER A 96 -6.72 -26.24 -10.27
N LYS A 97 -7.16 -26.87 -11.37
CA LYS A 97 -7.15 -26.30 -12.72
C LYS A 97 -8.52 -25.79 -13.17
N THR A 98 -9.53 -25.90 -12.31
CA THR A 98 -10.91 -25.50 -12.65
C THR A 98 -11.16 -24.07 -12.21
N SER A 99 -11.90 -23.31 -13.02
CA SER A 99 -12.41 -21.98 -12.62
C SER A 99 -13.43 -22.07 -11.48
N HIS A 100 -14.08 -23.23 -11.30
CA HIS A 100 -14.96 -23.49 -10.17
C HIS A 100 -14.18 -23.40 -8.86
N GLN A 101 -14.74 -22.64 -7.92
CA GLN A 101 -14.17 -22.48 -6.60
C GLN A 101 -14.10 -23.83 -5.86
N MET A 102 -12.90 -24.15 -5.38
CA MET A 102 -12.62 -25.36 -4.62
C MET A 102 -12.05 -24.97 -3.26
N THR A 103 -12.28 -25.80 -2.24
CA THR A 103 -11.76 -25.57 -0.90
C THR A 103 -11.16 -26.83 -0.32
N THR A 104 -10.04 -26.66 0.38
CA THR A 104 -9.37 -27.67 1.21
C THR A 104 -9.00 -27.07 2.55
N VAL A 105 -8.88 -27.91 3.57
CA VAL A 105 -8.33 -27.53 4.86
C VAL A 105 -6.88 -27.98 4.92
N VAL A 106 -5.98 -27.06 5.23
CA VAL A 106 -4.60 -27.36 5.59
C VAL A 106 -4.49 -27.42 7.10
N LEU A 107 -3.89 -28.50 7.60
CA LEU A 107 -3.75 -28.82 9.00
C LEU A 107 -2.27 -28.86 9.36
N ALA A 108 -1.92 -28.22 10.49
CA ALA A 108 -0.61 -28.27 11.10
C ALA A 108 -0.75 -28.90 12.48
N GLU A 109 -0.23 -30.11 12.65
CA GLU A 109 -0.32 -30.88 13.90
C GLU A 109 1.03 -30.85 14.62
N ASN A 110 1.04 -30.33 15.85
CA ASN A 110 2.22 -30.36 16.70
C ASN A 110 2.46 -31.79 17.18
N LYS A 111 3.61 -32.39 16.81
CA LYS A 111 3.92 -33.78 17.16
C LYS A 111 4.13 -34.02 18.66
N VAL A 112 4.43 -32.98 19.42
CA VAL A 112 4.70 -33.09 20.85
C VAL A 112 3.41 -32.93 21.66
N THR A 113 2.62 -31.90 21.34
CA THR A 113 1.40 -31.57 22.11
C THR A 113 0.12 -32.20 21.55
N GLY A 114 0.12 -32.62 20.29
CA GLY A 114 -1.08 -33.07 19.57
C GLY A 114 -2.03 -31.93 19.18
N GLU A 115 -1.63 -30.67 19.38
CA GLU A 115 -2.42 -29.52 18.97
C GLU A 115 -2.55 -29.46 17.44
N ILE A 116 -3.75 -29.17 16.94
CA ILE A 116 -4.01 -29.03 15.51
C ILE A 116 -4.44 -27.61 15.21
N LEU A 117 -3.61 -26.92 14.43
CA LEU A 117 -3.96 -25.65 13.80
C LEU A 117 -4.51 -25.91 12.40
N ARG A 118 -5.43 -25.06 11.95
CA ARG A 118 -6.09 -25.22 10.65
C ARG A 118 -6.25 -23.91 9.91
N THR A 119 -6.13 -23.96 8.59
CA THR A 119 -6.47 -22.86 7.70
C THR A 119 -7.28 -23.37 6.51
N ASN A 120 -8.24 -22.57 6.05
CA ASN A 120 -8.99 -22.91 4.84
C ASN A 120 -8.28 -22.32 3.62
N VAL A 121 -7.93 -23.17 2.68
CA VAL A 121 -7.36 -22.76 1.40
C VAL A 121 -8.43 -22.88 0.34
N ILE A 122 -8.76 -21.75 -0.27
CA ILE A 122 -9.75 -21.60 -1.34
C ILE A 122 -8.96 -21.36 -2.62
N VAL A 123 -9.31 -22.08 -3.69
CA VAL A 123 -8.74 -21.90 -5.01
C VAL A 123 -9.86 -21.48 -5.96
N GLY A 124 -9.72 -20.35 -6.63
CA GLY A 124 -10.79 -19.74 -7.43
C GLY A 124 -10.31 -18.93 -8.63
N GLU A 125 -11.25 -18.37 -9.37
CA GLU A 125 -11.01 -17.55 -10.57
C GLU A 125 -10.91 -16.06 -10.23
N ILE A 126 -9.91 -15.38 -10.80
CA ILE A 126 -9.82 -13.92 -10.77
C ILE A 126 -10.79 -13.37 -11.83
N VAL A 127 -11.74 -12.54 -11.42
CA VAL A 127 -12.73 -11.93 -12.33
C VAL A 127 -12.57 -10.41 -12.48
N ARG A 128 -11.89 -9.77 -11.54
CA ARG A 128 -11.63 -8.31 -11.54
C ARG A 128 -10.23 -8.02 -11.02
N LEU A 129 -9.60 -6.99 -11.59
CA LEU A 129 -8.35 -6.41 -11.12
C LEU A 129 -8.58 -4.99 -10.63
N GLU A 130 -7.77 -4.55 -9.68
CA GLU A 130 -7.61 -3.16 -9.27
C GLU A 130 -6.13 -2.86 -9.04
N ILE A 131 -5.74 -1.59 -9.14
CA ILE A 131 -4.39 -1.13 -8.80
C ILE A 131 -4.43 -0.39 -7.46
N GLU A 132 -3.73 -0.93 -6.48
CA GLU A 132 -3.40 -0.31 -5.20
C GLU A 132 -2.14 0.56 -5.35
N THR A 133 -2.14 1.72 -4.70
CA THR A 133 -1.06 2.72 -4.73
C THR A 133 -1.16 3.61 -3.51
N THR A 134 -0.03 4.13 -3.03
CA THR A 134 0.03 5.07 -1.91
C THR A 134 -0.35 6.49 -2.33
N THR A 135 0.00 6.89 -3.57
CA THR A 135 -0.36 8.20 -4.12
C THR A 135 -0.60 8.15 -5.62
N ARG A 136 -1.59 8.92 -6.08
CA ARG A 136 -1.85 9.16 -7.52
C ARG A 136 -1.24 10.47 -8.03
N LEU A 137 -0.51 11.17 -7.16
CA LEU A 137 0.14 12.44 -7.43
C LEU A 137 1.65 12.27 -7.29
N LEU A 138 2.38 12.41 -8.40
CA LEU A 138 3.82 12.34 -8.45
C LEU A 138 4.41 13.73 -8.65
N TYR A 139 5.57 13.97 -8.06
CA TYR A 139 6.38 15.13 -8.38
C TYR A 139 7.41 14.78 -9.46
N LEU A 140 7.75 15.77 -10.29
CA LEU A 140 8.85 15.65 -11.23
C LEU A 140 10.15 15.31 -10.51
N GLU A 141 10.87 14.33 -11.06
CA GLU A 141 12.21 13.95 -10.60
C GLU A 141 12.23 13.47 -9.13
N ASP A 142 11.08 13.03 -8.64
CA ASP A 142 10.91 12.41 -7.33
C ASP A 142 11.09 10.88 -7.43
N SER A 143 11.09 10.20 -6.28
CA SER A 143 11.07 8.74 -6.24
C SER A 143 9.88 8.17 -7.02
N PRO A 144 10.06 7.02 -7.71
CA PRO A 144 8.96 6.33 -8.35
C PRO A 144 7.92 5.85 -7.33
N GLU A 145 6.68 5.74 -7.78
CA GLU A 145 5.58 5.13 -7.05
C GLU A 145 5.48 3.64 -7.36
N GLU A 146 5.29 2.81 -6.33
CA GLU A 146 4.97 1.39 -6.48
C GLU A 146 3.47 1.22 -6.72
N LEU A 147 3.13 0.58 -7.85
CA LEU A 147 1.77 0.17 -8.18
C LEU A 147 1.65 -1.33 -7.96
N ILE A 148 0.63 -1.77 -7.23
CA ILE A 148 0.40 -3.17 -6.87
C ILE A 148 -0.96 -3.62 -7.40
N VAL A 149 -1.03 -4.75 -8.10
CA VAL A 149 -2.27 -5.33 -8.58
C VAL A 149 -2.95 -6.11 -7.46
N ARG A 150 -4.25 -5.87 -7.29
CA ARG A 150 -5.16 -6.68 -6.49
C ARG A 150 -6.13 -7.40 -7.40
N GLY A 151 -6.33 -8.68 -7.14
CA GLY A 151 -7.28 -9.53 -7.86
C GLY A 151 -8.47 -9.80 -6.96
N PHE A 152 -9.65 -9.91 -7.57
CA PHE A 152 -10.90 -10.19 -6.87
C PHE A 152 -11.64 -11.35 -7.52
N ASP A 153 -12.31 -12.15 -6.69
CA ASP A 153 -13.26 -13.17 -7.15
C ASP A 153 -14.65 -12.56 -7.44
N SER A 154 -15.61 -13.41 -7.81
CA SER A 154 -16.98 -13.01 -8.12
C SER A 154 -17.77 -12.47 -6.93
N GLU A 155 -17.34 -12.76 -5.69
CA GLU A 155 -17.94 -12.27 -4.46
C GLU A 155 -17.30 -10.95 -3.99
N GLY A 156 -16.19 -10.54 -4.62
CA GLY A 156 -15.42 -9.37 -4.23
C GLY A 156 -14.39 -9.63 -3.13
N ASN A 157 -14.04 -10.90 -2.86
CA ASN A 157 -12.94 -11.24 -1.98
C ASN A 157 -11.60 -11.00 -2.67
N ILE A 158 -10.60 -10.55 -1.92
CA ILE A 158 -9.26 -10.27 -2.43
C ILE A 158 -8.42 -11.55 -2.39
N PHE A 159 -7.75 -11.87 -3.50
CA PHE A 159 -6.77 -12.96 -3.54
C PHE A 159 -5.61 -12.66 -2.59
N SER A 160 -5.26 -13.64 -1.76
CA SER A 160 -4.18 -13.52 -0.77
C SER A 160 -2.83 -13.24 -1.42
N ASN A 161 -2.62 -13.75 -2.63
CA ASN A 161 -1.40 -13.55 -3.38
C ASN A 161 -1.61 -13.70 -4.90
N LEU A 162 -0.87 -12.91 -5.68
CA LEU A 162 -0.78 -13.01 -7.15
C LEU A 162 0.67 -13.21 -7.64
N GLU A 163 1.61 -13.48 -6.72
CA GLU A 163 3.02 -13.68 -7.02
C GLU A 163 3.23 -14.77 -8.09
N GLY A 164 4.19 -14.50 -8.98
CA GLY A 164 4.56 -15.37 -10.08
C GLY A 164 3.66 -15.24 -11.32
N LEU A 165 2.45 -14.68 -11.20
CA LEU A 165 1.64 -14.35 -12.36
C LEU A 165 2.29 -13.21 -13.15
N SER A 166 2.18 -13.28 -14.48
CA SER A 166 2.68 -12.24 -15.36
C SER A 166 1.56 -11.29 -15.78
N PHE A 167 1.89 -10.01 -15.77
CA PHE A 167 1.01 -8.92 -16.14
C PHE A 167 1.60 -8.15 -17.31
N GLU A 168 0.73 -7.54 -18.11
CA GLU A 168 1.13 -6.55 -19.09
C GLU A 168 0.76 -5.17 -18.55
N TRP A 169 1.75 -4.30 -18.42
CA TRP A 169 1.55 -2.93 -17.97
C TRP A 169 1.79 -1.95 -19.11
N ASN A 170 0.84 -1.04 -19.29
CA ASN A 170 0.85 -0.08 -20.39
C ASN A 170 0.58 1.34 -19.90
N LEU A 171 1.12 2.32 -20.61
CA LEU A 171 0.83 3.74 -20.42
C LEU A 171 -0.22 4.19 -21.44
N ILE A 172 -1.29 4.81 -20.97
CA ILE A 172 -2.40 5.28 -21.80
C ILE A 172 -2.52 6.80 -21.64
N SER A 173 -2.56 7.52 -22.76
CA SER A 173 -2.76 8.97 -22.77
C SER A 173 -4.12 9.35 -22.19
N ASP A 174 -4.13 10.38 -21.35
CA ASP A 174 -5.36 10.86 -20.73
C ASP A 174 -6.11 11.84 -21.64
N ASN A 175 -7.04 11.29 -22.42
CA ASN A 175 -7.83 12.05 -23.40
C ASN A 175 -9.01 12.81 -22.77
N GLU A 176 -9.28 12.60 -21.48
CA GLU A 176 -10.44 13.22 -20.79
C GLU A 176 -10.19 14.68 -20.39
N THR A 177 -8.94 15.16 -20.50
CA THR A 177 -8.54 16.52 -20.14
C THR A 177 -8.87 17.59 -21.20
N GLY A 178 -9.40 17.21 -22.37
CA GLY A 178 -9.99 18.13 -23.36
C GLY A 178 -9.02 19.08 -24.09
N HIS A 179 -7.71 18.87 -23.98
CA HIS A 179 -6.66 19.62 -24.69
C HIS A 179 -5.68 18.68 -25.42
N ASP A 180 -4.67 19.24 -26.11
CA ASP A 180 -3.66 18.51 -26.89
C ASP A 180 -3.23 17.23 -26.17
N VAL A 181 -3.63 16.08 -26.72
CA VAL A 181 -3.36 14.77 -26.12
C VAL A 181 -1.85 14.57 -26.09
N VAL A 182 -1.31 14.65 -24.89
CA VAL A 182 0.09 14.36 -24.65
C VAL A 182 0.27 12.85 -24.57
N ASP A 183 1.24 12.32 -25.32
CA ASP A 183 1.61 10.90 -25.19
C ASP A 183 2.00 10.57 -23.74
N ALA A 184 1.38 9.54 -23.16
CA ALA A 184 1.64 9.10 -21.80
C ALA A 184 3.11 8.75 -21.54
N HIS A 185 3.83 8.24 -22.56
CA HIS A 185 5.26 7.91 -22.45
C HIS A 185 6.14 9.15 -22.29
N ASN A 186 5.61 10.34 -22.62
CA ASN A 186 6.30 11.59 -22.35
C ASN A 186 5.97 12.16 -20.96
N ILE A 187 5.00 11.59 -20.23
CA ILE A 187 4.58 12.04 -18.89
C ILE A 187 5.10 11.07 -17.82
N LEU A 188 4.90 9.77 -18.04
CA LEU A 188 5.28 8.70 -17.12
C LEU A 188 6.33 7.79 -17.75
N ARG A 189 7.14 7.17 -16.90
CA ARG A 189 8.03 6.08 -17.29
C ARG A 189 7.85 4.91 -16.33
N ILE A 190 7.64 3.72 -16.89
CA ILE A 190 7.68 2.47 -16.14
C ILE A 190 9.14 2.08 -15.93
N LYS A 191 9.49 1.70 -14.71
CA LYS A 191 10.83 1.31 -14.31
C LYS A 191 10.82 -0.09 -13.69
N ARG A 192 11.81 -0.90 -14.02
CA ARG A 192 12.05 -2.20 -13.37
C ARG A 192 12.63 -1.97 -11.98
N PHE A 193 12.34 -2.88 -11.06
CA PHE A 193 12.94 -2.86 -9.73
C PHE A 193 14.46 -3.07 -9.83
N SER A 194 14.92 -3.98 -10.69
CA SER A 194 16.34 -4.24 -10.96
C SER A 194 17.13 -3.02 -11.47
N ASP A 195 16.45 -2.05 -12.11
CA ASP A 195 17.07 -0.79 -12.58
C ASP A 195 16.93 0.37 -11.57
N SER A 196 16.36 0.10 -10.40
CA SER A 196 16.03 1.10 -9.39
C SER A 196 16.94 1.03 -8.17
N HIS A 197 16.75 1.96 -7.22
CA HIS A 197 17.44 1.94 -5.92
C HIS A 197 16.63 1.18 -4.85
N TYR A 198 15.52 0.54 -5.23
CA TYR A 198 14.64 -0.20 -4.31
C TYR A 198 14.91 -1.69 -4.38
N THR A 199 14.64 -2.37 -3.26
CA THR A 199 14.78 -3.83 -3.17
C THR A 199 13.79 -4.51 -4.11
N THR A 200 14.30 -5.29 -5.06
CA THR A 200 13.46 -6.12 -5.93
C THR A 200 12.78 -7.23 -5.12
N PRO A 201 11.45 -7.33 -5.13
CA PRO A 201 10.74 -8.44 -4.48
C PRO A 201 11.16 -9.78 -5.07
N ALA A 202 11.32 -10.81 -4.23
CA ALA A 202 11.93 -12.08 -4.62
C ALA A 202 11.19 -12.77 -5.77
N HIS A 203 9.87 -12.62 -5.86
CA HIS A 203 9.03 -13.17 -6.92
C HIS A 203 9.04 -12.35 -8.23
N ILE A 204 9.48 -11.09 -8.18
CA ILE A 204 9.55 -10.20 -9.34
C ILE A 204 10.87 -10.37 -10.10
N ALA A 205 11.98 -10.58 -9.39
CA ALA A 205 13.30 -10.79 -10.01
C ALA A 205 13.30 -11.82 -11.17
N PRO A 206 12.77 -13.06 -11.00
CA PRO A 206 12.77 -14.04 -12.08
C PRO A 206 11.82 -13.68 -13.25
N LEU A 207 10.86 -12.78 -13.05
CA LEU A 207 10.01 -12.26 -14.11
C LEU A 207 10.78 -11.21 -14.92
N GLU A 208 11.44 -10.26 -14.26
CA GLU A 208 12.23 -9.21 -14.92
C GLU A 208 13.40 -9.77 -15.75
N GLU A 209 14.06 -10.83 -15.25
CA GLU A 209 15.13 -11.55 -15.98
C GLU A 209 14.62 -12.15 -17.31
N LYS A 210 13.34 -12.52 -17.36
CA LYS A 210 12.67 -13.05 -18.57
C LYS A 210 12.03 -11.95 -19.42
N GLY A 211 12.22 -10.68 -19.07
CA GLY A 211 11.54 -9.55 -19.73
C GLY A 211 10.03 -9.51 -19.48
N LEU A 212 9.57 -10.12 -18.39
CA LEU A 212 8.18 -10.13 -17.95
C LEU A 212 7.98 -9.13 -16.82
N GLN A 213 6.73 -8.70 -16.62
CA GLN A 213 6.32 -7.87 -15.49
C GLN A 213 5.40 -8.67 -14.58
N GLY A 214 5.49 -8.45 -13.26
CA GLY A 214 4.67 -9.14 -12.26
C GLY A 214 3.50 -8.31 -11.75
N ASP A 215 2.99 -8.70 -10.58
CA ASP A 215 1.88 -8.06 -9.86
C ASP A 215 2.18 -6.64 -9.39
N ARG A 216 3.40 -6.16 -9.56
CA ARG A 216 3.82 -4.83 -9.11
C ARG A 216 4.88 -4.23 -10.03
N LEU A 217 4.89 -2.91 -10.12
CA LEU A 217 5.91 -2.15 -10.86
C LEU A 217 6.17 -0.78 -10.23
N LEU A 218 7.22 -0.12 -10.72
CA LEU A 218 7.56 1.26 -10.36
C LEU A 218 7.21 2.22 -11.51
N VAL A 219 6.57 3.33 -11.21
CA VAL A 219 6.25 4.40 -12.17
C VAL A 219 6.78 5.74 -11.69
N GLU A 220 7.47 6.49 -12.56
CA GLU A 220 8.00 7.82 -12.22
C GLU A 220 7.48 8.91 -13.16
N GLY A 221 7.42 10.15 -12.64
CA GLY A 221 7.01 11.33 -13.38
C GLY A 221 8.18 11.95 -14.16
N VAL A 222 8.07 11.98 -15.49
CA VAL A 222 9.06 12.55 -16.41
C VAL A 222 8.69 13.97 -16.85
N ARG A 223 7.39 14.24 -17.01
CA ARG A 223 6.87 15.57 -17.38
C ARG A 223 5.54 15.82 -16.69
N THR A 224 5.24 17.08 -16.41
CA THR A 224 3.93 17.46 -15.86
C THR A 224 2.80 17.08 -16.81
N GLY A 225 1.69 16.64 -16.26
CA GLY A 225 0.53 16.20 -17.03
C GLY A 225 -0.27 15.12 -16.32
N SER A 226 -1.20 14.52 -17.04
CA SER A 226 -1.95 13.35 -16.58
C SER A 226 -1.85 12.22 -17.59
N ALA A 227 -1.66 11.01 -17.09
CA ALA A 227 -1.62 9.78 -17.86
C ALA A 227 -2.22 8.65 -17.04
N LYS A 228 -2.71 7.61 -17.71
CA LYS A 228 -3.23 6.41 -17.06
C LYS A 228 -2.21 5.29 -17.15
N VAL A 229 -2.08 4.52 -16.08
CA VAL A 229 -1.35 3.25 -16.07
C VAL A 229 -2.39 2.13 -16.10
N SER A 230 -2.26 1.23 -17.06
CA SER A 230 -3.18 0.12 -17.28
C SER A 230 -2.48 -1.21 -17.03
N THR A 231 -3.16 -2.13 -16.36
CA THR A 231 -2.66 -3.49 -16.14
C THR A 231 -3.68 -4.53 -16.58
N ARG A 232 -3.18 -5.64 -17.13
CA ARG A 232 -3.97 -6.84 -17.43
C ARG A 232 -3.18 -8.11 -17.16
N LEU A 233 -3.89 -9.18 -16.83
CA LEU A 233 -3.29 -10.51 -16.76
C LEU A 233 -2.87 -10.96 -18.16
N ARG A 234 -1.66 -11.52 -18.25
CA ARG A 234 -1.12 -12.03 -19.52
C ARG A 234 -1.57 -13.45 -19.83
N ASP A 235 -1.87 -14.25 -18.82
CA ASP A 235 -2.29 -15.65 -18.99
C ASP A 235 -3.58 -15.72 -19.83
N PRO A 236 -3.60 -16.49 -20.94
CA PRO A 236 -4.75 -16.57 -21.85
C PRO A 236 -6.07 -16.98 -21.19
N VAL A 237 -6.03 -17.69 -20.07
CA VAL A 237 -7.25 -18.10 -19.37
C VAL A 237 -7.99 -16.88 -18.81
N TYR A 238 -7.28 -15.82 -18.46
CA TYR A 238 -7.85 -14.57 -17.94
C TYR A 238 -8.11 -13.51 -19.02
N LYS A 239 -8.13 -13.88 -20.31
CA LYS A 239 -8.35 -12.93 -21.42
C LYS A 239 -9.64 -12.09 -21.32
N ASN A 240 -10.63 -12.58 -20.58
CA ASN A 240 -11.92 -11.92 -20.39
C ASN A 240 -11.92 -10.95 -19.19
N VAL A 241 -10.91 -11.02 -18.33
CA VAL A 241 -10.74 -10.08 -17.22
C VAL A 241 -10.34 -8.73 -17.82
N LYS A 242 -11.17 -7.72 -17.60
CA LYS A 242 -10.91 -6.39 -18.16
C LYS A 242 -9.65 -5.80 -17.55
N PRO A 243 -8.83 -5.08 -18.34
CA PRO A 243 -7.75 -4.28 -17.79
C PRO A 243 -8.28 -3.27 -16.77
N TYR A 244 -7.45 -2.92 -15.79
CA TYR A 244 -7.74 -1.87 -14.83
C TYR A 244 -6.79 -0.69 -15.05
N ASP A 245 -7.37 0.51 -15.11
CA ASP A 245 -6.64 1.75 -15.37
C ASP A 245 -6.64 2.63 -14.12
N VAL A 246 -5.47 3.13 -13.73
CA VAL A 246 -5.34 4.16 -12.70
C VAL A 246 -4.77 5.45 -13.31
N ARG A 247 -5.46 6.57 -13.10
CA ARG A 247 -4.96 7.89 -13.49
C ARG A 247 -3.89 8.35 -12.51
N ILE A 248 -2.73 8.74 -13.03
CA ILE A 248 -1.63 9.35 -12.30
C ILE A 248 -1.46 10.79 -12.80
N MET A 249 -1.27 11.71 -11.86
CA MET A 249 -1.00 13.12 -12.12
C MET A 249 0.45 13.42 -11.77
N VAL A 250 1.17 14.07 -12.67
CA VAL A 250 2.55 14.52 -12.45
C VAL A 250 2.56 16.03 -12.36
N ILE A 251 3.11 16.57 -11.27
CA ILE A 251 3.20 18.01 -11.01
C ILE A 251 4.65 18.43 -10.77
N ALA A 252 4.94 19.70 -10.98
CA ALA A 252 6.25 20.26 -10.62
C ALA A 252 6.32 20.45 -9.10
N ASN A 253 7.48 20.17 -8.51
CA ASN A 253 7.75 20.50 -7.11
C ASN A 253 8.09 21.99 -6.99
N LEU A 254 7.06 22.80 -6.75
CA LEU A 254 7.14 24.24 -6.67
C LEU A 254 7.04 24.71 -5.22
N MET A 255 7.86 25.70 -4.88
CA MET A 255 7.90 26.30 -3.56
C MET A 255 7.72 27.80 -3.65
N LEU A 256 7.05 28.36 -2.65
CA LEU A 256 6.97 29.80 -2.44
C LEU A 256 7.91 30.19 -1.31
N SER A 257 8.71 31.22 -1.54
CA SER A 257 9.57 31.81 -0.53
C SER A 257 9.24 33.30 -0.36
N PRO A 258 8.96 33.79 0.87
CA PRO A 258 8.87 33.00 2.09
C PRO A 258 7.60 32.11 2.10
N PRO A 259 7.62 30.95 2.79
CA PRO A 259 6.42 30.11 2.93
C PRO A 259 5.38 30.76 3.84
N ASP A 260 5.84 31.40 4.92
CA ASP A 260 5.02 32.17 5.86
C ASP A 260 5.61 33.57 6.04
N ALA A 261 4.75 34.57 6.19
CA ALA A 261 5.17 35.94 6.46
C ALA A 261 4.24 36.61 7.49
N TYR A 262 4.84 37.16 8.53
CA TYR A 262 4.16 37.93 9.57
C TYR A 262 4.62 39.38 9.48
N VAL A 263 3.72 40.28 9.09
CA VAL A 263 4.07 41.67 8.80
C VAL A 263 3.01 42.64 9.33
N LEU A 264 3.44 43.88 9.59
CA LEU A 264 2.53 44.96 9.96
C LEU A 264 1.69 45.43 8.76
N PRO A 265 0.50 46.03 8.98
CA PRO A 265 -0.23 46.71 7.92
C PRO A 265 0.67 47.69 7.14
N MET A 266 0.46 47.77 5.83
CA MET A 266 1.27 48.54 4.86
C MET A 266 2.68 48.02 4.58
N ALA A 267 3.16 47.00 5.30
CA ALA A 267 4.41 46.34 4.96
C ALA A 267 4.27 45.50 3.67
N ARG A 268 5.40 45.31 3.00
CA ARG A 268 5.48 44.58 1.72
C ARG A 268 6.32 43.33 1.87
N VAL A 269 5.84 42.23 1.29
CA VAL A 269 6.53 40.94 1.20
C VAL A 269 6.73 40.62 -0.28
N LYS A 270 7.97 40.38 -0.69
CA LYS A 270 8.28 39.91 -2.03
C LYS A 270 8.32 38.39 -2.02
N TYR A 271 7.50 37.77 -2.85
CA TYR A 271 7.49 36.33 -3.04
C TYR A 271 8.39 35.95 -4.22
N THR A 272 9.22 34.94 -4.03
CA THR A 272 9.92 34.23 -5.10
C THR A 272 9.29 32.86 -5.28
N VAL A 273 9.26 32.40 -6.53
CA VAL A 273 8.78 31.07 -6.88
C VAL A 273 10.00 30.25 -7.23
N GLU A 274 10.18 29.13 -6.57
CA GLU A 274 11.30 28.22 -6.79
C GLU A 274 10.77 26.87 -7.28
N ILE A 275 11.51 26.22 -8.17
CA ILE A 275 11.25 24.86 -8.61
C ILE A 275 12.42 23.98 -8.16
N LEU A 276 12.11 22.86 -7.50
CA LEU A 276 13.10 21.84 -7.21
C LEU A 276 13.31 21.01 -8.47
N LYS A 277 14.53 21.03 -8.99
CA LYS A 277 14.95 20.28 -10.18
C LYS A 277 16.33 19.67 -9.96
N HIS A 278 16.45 18.35 -10.04
CA HIS A 278 17.66 17.56 -9.84
C HIS A 278 18.32 17.87 -8.49
N ASN A 279 17.51 17.89 -7.43
CA ASN A 279 17.92 18.26 -6.08
C ASN A 279 18.54 19.66 -5.97
N SER A 280 18.21 20.56 -6.90
CA SER A 280 18.67 21.95 -6.95
C SER A 280 17.46 22.88 -7.09
N LEU A 281 17.37 23.89 -6.22
CA LEU A 281 16.35 24.92 -6.30
C LEU A 281 16.70 25.93 -7.38
N LYS A 282 15.77 26.20 -8.28
CA LYS A 282 15.89 27.22 -9.33
C LYS A 282 14.76 28.21 -9.22
N GLU A 283 15.09 29.50 -9.21
CA GLU A 283 14.08 30.55 -9.23
C GLU A 283 13.37 30.61 -10.58
N ILE A 284 12.04 30.60 -10.55
CA ILE A 284 11.18 30.89 -11.70
C ILE A 284 10.98 32.41 -11.75
N LYS A 285 11.41 33.01 -12.86
CA LYS A 285 11.18 34.43 -13.11
C LYS A 285 9.68 34.71 -13.24
N MET A 286 9.20 35.62 -12.41
CA MET A 286 7.83 36.12 -12.44
C MET A 286 7.78 37.49 -13.14
N PRO A 287 6.71 37.79 -13.91
CA PRO A 287 5.56 36.92 -14.20
C PRO A 287 5.92 35.77 -15.14
N SER A 288 5.37 34.59 -14.87
CA SER A 288 5.55 33.40 -15.71
C SER A 288 4.34 33.18 -16.62
N LYS A 289 4.57 32.59 -17.80
CA LYS A 289 3.48 32.15 -18.69
C LYS A 289 2.67 31.01 -18.07
N GLN A 290 3.34 30.10 -17.34
CA GLN A 290 2.72 28.89 -16.80
C GLN A 290 2.17 29.09 -15.39
N TYR A 291 2.90 29.86 -14.55
CA TYR A 291 2.57 30.01 -13.14
C TYR A 291 2.16 31.44 -12.80
N TYR A 292 1.25 31.58 -11.83
CA TYR A 292 0.82 32.87 -11.34
C TYR A 292 0.48 32.81 -9.84
N LEU A 293 0.60 33.95 -9.18
CA LEU A 293 0.24 34.10 -7.77
C LEU A 293 -1.16 34.69 -7.64
N GLU A 294 -1.89 34.24 -6.63
CA GLU A 294 -3.22 34.73 -6.29
C GLU A 294 -3.36 34.87 -4.78
N VAL A 295 -4.03 35.93 -4.32
CA VAL A 295 -4.37 36.11 -2.90
C VAL A 295 -5.81 35.70 -2.67
N LYS A 296 -6.07 34.87 -1.65
CA LYS A 296 -7.42 34.43 -1.29
C LYS A 296 -8.31 35.60 -0.81
N ASP A 297 -7.83 36.41 0.14
CA ASP A 297 -8.55 37.58 0.63
C ASP A 297 -7.86 38.90 0.28
N ARG A 298 -8.46 39.63 -0.67
CA ARG A 298 -7.95 40.92 -1.15
C ARG A 298 -8.16 42.09 -0.18
N LYS A 299 -9.01 41.93 0.83
CA LYS A 299 -9.20 42.94 1.89
C LYS A 299 -8.02 42.94 2.85
N ILE A 300 -7.49 41.76 3.16
CA ILE A 300 -6.35 41.59 4.08
C ILE A 300 -5.02 41.86 3.36
N CYS A 301 -4.89 41.46 2.09
CA CYS A 301 -3.64 41.60 1.35
C CYS A 301 -3.86 41.93 -0.13
N ARG A 302 -3.08 42.88 -0.66
CA ARG A 302 -3.07 43.23 -2.08
C ARG A 302 -1.80 42.71 -2.75
N LEU A 303 -1.93 41.92 -3.80
CA LEU A 303 -0.80 41.38 -4.57
C LEU A 303 -0.63 42.09 -5.92
N ASP A 304 0.59 42.57 -6.17
CA ASP A 304 1.06 42.94 -7.49
C ASP A 304 1.64 41.70 -8.19
N MET A 305 0.93 41.20 -9.20
CA MET A 305 1.30 39.99 -9.94
C MET A 305 2.53 40.19 -10.84
N GLN A 306 2.87 41.43 -11.21
CA GLN A 306 4.02 41.71 -12.08
C GLN A 306 5.32 41.66 -11.29
N THR A 307 5.29 42.14 -10.04
CA THR A 307 6.48 42.20 -9.18
C THR A 307 6.53 41.10 -8.12
N SER A 308 5.51 40.23 -8.07
CA SER A 308 5.29 39.25 -7.00
C SER A 308 5.34 39.87 -5.59
N MET A 309 4.80 41.09 -5.44
CA MET A 309 4.88 41.84 -4.19
C MET A 309 3.51 41.93 -3.54
N ALA A 310 3.39 41.36 -2.35
CA ALA A 310 2.19 41.39 -1.55
C ALA A 310 2.28 42.53 -0.53
N THR A 311 1.21 43.30 -0.38
CA THR A 311 1.12 44.43 0.56
C THR A 311 0.02 44.15 1.56
N ALA A 312 0.37 44.04 2.84
CA ALA A 312 -0.60 43.91 3.92
C ALA A 312 -1.49 45.16 3.99
N GLN A 313 -2.80 44.99 4.13
CA GLN A 313 -3.79 46.07 4.18
C GLN A 313 -4.42 46.18 5.57
N GLU A 314 -5.02 45.09 6.03
CA GLU A 314 -5.75 45.02 7.31
C GLU A 314 -5.19 43.91 8.20
N LEU A 315 -5.51 43.96 9.50
CA LEU A 315 -5.16 42.89 10.43
C LEU A 315 -5.97 41.64 10.10
N GLY A 316 -5.29 40.50 9.94
CA GLY A 316 -5.91 39.23 9.66
C GLY A 316 -4.93 38.21 9.07
N THR A 317 -5.46 37.11 8.56
CA THR A 317 -4.69 36.04 7.92
C THR A 317 -5.26 35.75 6.54
N THR A 318 -4.40 35.64 5.54
CA THR A 318 -4.76 35.23 4.17
C THR A 318 -3.63 34.43 3.56
N GLU A 319 -3.93 33.67 2.52
CA GLU A 319 -2.96 32.88 1.78
C GLU A 319 -2.59 33.55 0.45
N VAL A 320 -1.31 33.42 0.09
CA VAL A 320 -0.81 33.66 -1.27
C VAL A 320 -0.57 32.29 -1.91
N VAL A 321 -1.32 31.98 -2.96
CA VAL A 321 -1.32 30.66 -3.59
C VAL A 321 -0.65 30.75 -4.95
N LEU A 322 0.30 29.84 -5.20
CA LEU A 322 0.86 29.61 -6.53
C LEU A 322 -0.07 28.68 -7.32
N LYS A 323 -0.48 29.11 -8.50
CA LYS A 323 -1.35 28.33 -9.38
C LYS A 323 -0.65 28.03 -10.70
N ASP A 324 -0.75 26.77 -11.14
CA ASP A 324 -0.36 26.34 -12.49
C ASP A 324 -1.57 26.42 -13.43
N ARG A 325 -1.44 27.19 -14.50
CA ARG A 325 -2.48 27.33 -15.54
C ARG A 325 -2.82 26.01 -16.24
N SER A 326 -1.93 25.03 -16.18
CA SER A 326 -2.06 23.71 -16.80
C SER A 326 -2.92 22.77 -15.94
N ILE A 327 -2.92 22.94 -14.61
CA ILE A 327 -3.61 22.04 -13.66
C ILE A 327 -5.06 22.48 -13.41
N LEU A 328 -5.34 23.79 -13.34
CA LEU A 328 -6.71 24.32 -13.12
C LEU A 328 -7.72 23.94 -14.21
N LYS A 329 -7.23 23.48 -15.36
CA LYS A 329 -8.05 22.97 -16.45
C LYS A 329 -8.45 21.50 -16.26
N ASN A 330 -7.76 20.77 -15.38
CA ASN A 330 -7.89 19.33 -15.19
C ASN A 330 -8.70 18.93 -13.93
N LEU A 331 -9.02 19.87 -13.02
CA LEU A 331 -9.72 19.60 -11.76
C LEU A 331 -11.19 20.06 -11.72
N ASN A 332 -11.68 20.71 -12.78
CA ASN A 332 -13.06 21.22 -12.86
C ASN A 332 -14.00 20.33 -13.72
N LYS A 333 -13.69 19.05 -13.89
CA LYS A 333 -14.58 18.08 -14.56
C LYS A 333 -14.55 16.71 -13.90
#